data_AF-A0A2V7JX67-F1
#
_entry.id   AF-A0A2V7JX67-F1
#
_cell.length_a   1.000
_cell.length_b   1.000
_cell.length_c   1.000
_cell.angle_alpha   90.00
_cell.angle_beta   90.00
_cell.angle_gamma   90.00
#
_symmetry.space_group_name_H-M   'P 1'
#
loop_
_entity.id
_entity.type
_entity.pdbx_description
1 polymer ?
#
loop_
_entity_poly.entity_id
_entity_poly.type
_entity_poly.pdbx_seq_one_letter_code
_entity_poly.pdbx_strand_id
1 'polypeptide(L)'
;MPPEVLGKTFEWDTVGSSGYIATDRTGADSKGVRFILYALDPVYPILPRQEIGYADLIDESTNSVQTLHILVVGNIGPTTYLDYRVSATTTKVTVVGFITDGVHRLDFNCTLSGNVLDIRFDMNADDAHVRLAITASVPDANTTILAIDFRLQFGTEVVTVKGTLTETTTTSGNLTVRVNGGVYATVTITDDVASFAPGAGLELTADDFTALNAIYDAVFGVLFRFFDLLAPALGLLG
;
A
#
# COMPACT_ATOMS: atom_id res chain seq x y z
N MET A 1 20.89 -4.90 -5.32
CA MET A 1 21.44 -3.70 -4.65
C MET A 1 22.85 -3.38 -5.16
N PRO A 2 23.31 -2.12 -5.11
CA PRO A 2 24.70 -1.78 -5.45
C PRO A 2 25.70 -2.46 -4.49
N PRO A 3 26.75 -3.15 -4.98
CA PRO A 3 27.68 -3.90 -4.13
C PRO A 3 28.41 -3.05 -3.08
N GLU A 4 28.66 -1.78 -3.36
CA GLU A 4 29.44 -0.87 -2.53
C GLU A 4 28.77 -0.48 -1.20
N VAL A 5 27.44 -0.66 -1.10
CA VAL A 5 26.68 -0.35 0.12
C VAL A 5 26.40 -1.59 0.98
N LEU A 6 26.68 -2.79 0.49
CA LEU A 6 26.31 -4.03 1.19
C LEU A 6 27.00 -4.15 2.56
N GLY A 7 26.22 -4.52 3.58
CA GLY A 7 26.67 -4.63 4.96
C GLY A 7 26.96 -3.29 5.65
N LYS A 8 26.57 -2.16 5.05
CA LYS A 8 26.77 -0.83 5.65
C LYS A 8 25.58 -0.40 6.49
N THR A 9 25.90 0.27 7.60
CA THR A 9 24.93 0.99 8.43
C THR A 9 25.02 2.48 8.15
N PHE A 10 23.86 3.09 7.88
CA PHE A 10 23.70 4.49 7.60
C PHE A 10 23.12 5.22 8.82
N GLU A 11 23.73 6.34 9.17
CA GLU A 11 23.27 7.21 10.25
C GLU A 11 23.06 8.64 9.76
N TRP A 12 22.17 9.39 10.41
CA TRP A 12 21.89 10.76 10.06
C TRP A 12 23.06 11.69 10.38
N ASP A 13 23.63 12.35 9.38
CA ASP A 13 24.69 13.33 9.52
C ASP A 13 24.14 14.67 10.03
N THR A 14 24.55 15.06 11.24
CA THR A 14 24.13 16.31 11.89
C THR A 14 25.04 17.49 11.59
N VAL A 15 26.14 17.30 10.85
CA VAL A 15 27.20 18.31 10.69
C VAL A 15 27.36 18.73 9.23
N GLY A 16 27.34 17.78 8.29
CA GLY A 16 27.62 18.06 6.89
C GLY A 16 26.36 18.10 6.02
N SER A 17 25.92 16.92 5.61
CA SER A 17 24.98 16.69 4.50
C SER A 17 23.50 16.85 4.87
N SER A 18 23.15 16.90 6.15
CA SER A 18 21.75 16.82 6.61
C SER A 18 21.00 15.64 5.96
N GLY A 19 21.65 14.48 5.96
CA GLY A 19 21.18 13.26 5.31
C GLY A 19 21.87 12.01 5.87
N TYR A 20 21.47 10.84 5.39
CA TYR A 20 22.07 9.58 5.82
C TYR A 20 23.44 9.33 5.17
N ILE A 21 24.43 9.04 5.99
CA ILE A 21 25.78 8.68 5.56
C ILE A 21 26.18 7.30 6.08
N ALA A 22 26.96 6.56 5.29
CA ALA A 22 27.50 5.28 5.73
C ALA A 22 28.50 5.48 6.89
N THR A 23 28.46 4.58 7.86
CA THR A 23 29.31 4.59 9.06
C THR A 23 29.95 3.22 9.25
N ASP A 24 30.88 3.14 10.21
CA ASP A 24 31.51 1.87 10.62
C ASP A 24 30.64 1.07 11.62
N ARG A 25 29.39 1.50 11.89
CA ARG A 25 28.49 0.77 12.79
C ARG A 25 28.16 -0.61 12.22
N THR A 26 28.38 -1.64 13.02
CA THR A 26 28.12 -3.04 12.64
C THR A 26 26.66 -3.42 12.86
N GLY A 27 26.23 -4.54 12.26
CA GLY A 27 24.92 -5.14 12.48
C GLY A 27 23.99 -5.19 11.26
N ALA A 28 24.32 -4.47 10.18
CA ALA A 28 23.64 -4.60 8.90
C ALA A 28 23.88 -5.99 8.27
N ASP A 29 22.88 -6.53 7.57
CA ASP A 29 23.02 -7.78 6.84
C ASP A 29 24.04 -7.63 5.69
N SER A 30 24.88 -8.63 5.49
CA SER A 30 25.86 -8.69 4.39
C SER A 30 25.26 -8.55 2.98
N LYS A 31 23.95 -8.78 2.81
CA LYS A 31 23.19 -8.66 1.56
C LYS A 31 22.34 -7.40 1.50
N GLY A 32 22.45 -6.52 2.48
CA GLY A 32 21.57 -5.37 2.61
C GLY A 32 22.25 -4.13 3.16
N VAL A 33 21.41 -3.17 3.53
CA VAL A 33 21.79 -1.94 4.22
C VAL A 33 20.92 -1.76 5.45
N ARG A 34 21.48 -1.13 6.49
CA ARG A 34 20.73 -0.70 7.68
C ARG A 34 20.67 0.81 7.75
N PHE A 35 19.52 1.38 8.08
CA PHE A 35 19.36 2.78 8.45
C PHE A 35 18.99 2.86 9.92
N ILE A 36 19.72 3.66 10.71
CA ILE A 36 19.35 3.93 12.10
C ILE A 36 18.26 4.99 12.12
N LEU A 37 17.13 4.70 12.76
CA LEU A 37 15.98 5.60 12.82
C LEU A 37 16.05 6.48 14.06
N TYR A 38 15.66 7.75 13.91
CA TYR A 38 15.69 8.75 14.97
C TYR A 38 14.32 9.42 15.14
N ALA A 39 14.01 9.85 16.38
CA ALA A 39 12.83 10.66 16.65
C ALA A 39 12.92 12.01 15.91
N LEU A 40 11.80 12.46 15.32
CA LEU A 40 11.73 13.65 14.45
C LEU A 40 10.98 14.80 15.13
N ASP A 41 11.34 16.04 14.75
CA ASP A 41 10.58 17.26 15.08
C ASP A 41 10.70 18.31 13.94
N PRO A 42 9.64 18.55 13.14
CA PRO A 42 8.61 17.59 12.76
C PRO A 42 9.08 16.62 11.67
N VAL A 43 10.12 17.00 10.91
CA VAL A 43 10.62 16.26 9.74
C VAL A 43 12.09 15.85 9.89
N TYR A 44 12.87 16.58 10.69
CA TYR A 44 14.29 16.28 10.92
C TYR A 44 14.51 15.62 12.27
N PRO A 45 15.57 14.80 12.42
CA PRO A 45 15.93 14.24 13.71
C PRO A 45 16.13 15.30 14.78
N ILE A 46 15.55 15.06 15.96
CA ILE A 46 15.76 15.88 17.16
C ILE A 46 17.24 15.85 17.53
N LEU A 47 17.79 16.99 17.95
CA LEU A 47 19.15 17.10 18.45
C LEU A 47 19.16 17.29 19.98
N PRO A 48 19.96 16.52 20.75
CA PRO A 48 20.81 15.41 20.29
C PRO A 48 19.99 14.23 19.75
N ARG A 49 20.55 13.51 18.77
CA ARG A 49 19.89 12.38 18.08
C ARG A 49 19.33 11.38 19.08
N GLN A 50 18.02 11.12 19.00
CA GLN A 50 17.34 10.11 19.81
C GLN A 50 17.03 8.91 18.92
N GLU A 51 17.85 7.86 19.02
CA GLU A 51 17.62 6.61 18.27
C GLU A 51 16.32 5.95 18.75
N ILE A 52 15.50 5.49 17.82
CA ILE A 52 14.21 4.83 18.08
C ILE A 52 14.12 3.42 17.47
N GLY A 53 15.14 3.02 16.69
CA GLY A 53 15.15 1.72 16.03
C GLY A 53 16.04 1.72 14.79
N TYR A 54 15.77 0.77 13.89
CA TYR A 54 16.43 0.68 12.60
C TYR A 54 15.49 0.14 11.52
N ALA A 55 15.82 0.44 10.27
CA ALA A 55 15.24 -0.15 9.08
C ALA A 55 16.30 -0.92 8.30
N ASP A 56 16.04 -2.17 7.97
CA ASP A 56 16.87 -2.99 7.09
C ASP A 56 16.20 -3.15 5.73
N LEU A 57 17.00 -3.00 4.67
CA LEU A 57 16.64 -3.30 3.29
C LEU A 57 17.58 -4.41 2.83
N ILE A 58 17.05 -5.61 2.62
CA ILE A 58 17.84 -6.83 2.41
C ILE A 58 17.56 -7.41 1.02
N ASP A 59 18.60 -7.62 0.24
CA ASP A 59 18.50 -8.26 -1.08
C ASP A 59 18.38 -9.78 -0.90
N GLU A 60 17.17 -10.30 -1.08
CA GLU A 60 16.87 -11.74 -1.04
C GLU A 60 16.70 -12.30 -2.47
N SER A 61 17.19 -11.58 -3.48
CA SER A 61 17.04 -11.97 -4.88
C SER A 61 17.74 -13.30 -5.19
N THR A 62 17.15 -14.02 -6.12
CA THR A 62 17.68 -15.23 -6.74
C THR A 62 17.82 -15.01 -8.25
N ASN A 63 18.32 -16.00 -8.99
CA ASN A 63 18.50 -15.88 -10.45
C ASN A 63 17.20 -15.64 -11.23
N SER A 64 16.03 -16.00 -10.68
CA SER A 64 14.74 -15.93 -11.37
C SER A 64 13.70 -15.06 -10.66
N VAL A 65 14.00 -14.58 -9.47
CA VAL A 65 13.09 -13.76 -8.66
C VAL A 65 13.89 -12.65 -8.01
N GLN A 66 13.59 -11.40 -8.36
CA GLN A 66 14.10 -10.25 -7.62
C GLN A 66 13.29 -10.09 -6.34
N THR A 67 13.93 -10.03 -5.18
CA THR A 67 13.23 -9.85 -3.90
C THR A 67 13.95 -8.84 -3.02
N LEU A 68 13.22 -7.82 -2.58
CA LEU A 68 13.62 -6.92 -1.51
C LEU A 68 12.81 -7.27 -0.26
N HIS A 69 13.50 -7.51 0.85
CA HIS A 69 12.89 -7.63 2.17
C HIS A 69 13.13 -6.33 2.94
N ILE A 70 12.05 -5.74 3.44
CA ILE A 70 12.05 -4.51 4.22
C ILE A 70 11.62 -4.88 5.64
N LEU A 71 12.44 -4.50 6.62
CA LEU A 71 12.24 -4.78 8.02
C LEU A 71 12.44 -3.51 8.85
N VAL A 72 11.52 -3.17 9.74
CA VAL A 72 11.66 -2.06 10.69
C VAL A 72 11.47 -2.57 12.11
N VAL A 73 12.46 -2.32 12.96
CA VAL A 73 12.50 -2.81 14.34
C VAL A 73 12.69 -1.64 15.29
N GLY A 74 11.84 -1.58 16.32
CA GLY A 74 11.95 -0.62 17.42
C GLY A 74 13.05 -0.97 18.40
N ASN A 75 13.52 0.04 19.15
CA ASN A 75 14.45 -0.17 20.25
C ASN A 75 13.78 -0.30 21.63
N ILE A 76 12.51 0.07 21.78
CA ILE A 76 11.73 -0.08 23.02
C ILE A 76 10.91 -1.37 22.94
N GLY A 77 11.43 -2.44 23.52
CA GLY A 77 10.92 -3.80 23.27
C GLY A 77 11.27 -4.23 21.84
N PRO A 78 11.64 -5.48 21.57
CA PRO A 78 12.04 -5.92 20.22
C PRO A 78 10.82 -6.05 19.29
N THR A 79 10.04 -4.98 19.14
CA THR A 79 8.85 -4.94 18.30
C THR A 79 9.28 -4.70 16.86
N THR A 80 8.94 -5.63 15.99
CA THR A 80 9.00 -5.44 14.55
C THR A 80 7.75 -4.68 14.12
N TYR A 81 7.92 -3.42 13.73
CA TYR A 81 6.82 -2.56 13.29
C TYR A 81 6.41 -2.82 11.84
N LEU A 82 7.33 -3.34 11.03
CA LEU A 82 7.11 -3.63 9.63
C LEU A 82 8.03 -4.79 9.22
N ASP A 83 7.48 -5.79 8.54
CA ASP A 83 8.21 -6.89 7.90
C ASP A 83 7.44 -7.27 6.65
N TYR A 84 8.01 -6.96 5.49
CA TYR A 84 7.40 -7.36 4.23
C TYR A 84 8.42 -7.58 3.13
N ARG A 85 8.00 -8.35 2.14
CA ARG A 85 8.77 -8.64 0.94
C ARG A 85 8.07 -8.09 -0.28
N VAL A 86 8.84 -7.46 -1.14
CA VAL A 86 8.47 -7.21 -2.53
C VAL A 86 9.25 -8.21 -3.38
N SER A 87 8.53 -9.07 -4.10
CA SER A 87 9.13 -10.04 -5.01
C SER A 87 8.59 -9.85 -6.42
N ALA A 88 9.45 -9.98 -7.43
CA ALA A 88 9.05 -9.92 -8.82
C ALA A 88 9.71 -11.00 -9.66
N THR A 89 8.93 -11.51 -10.61
CA THR A 89 9.38 -12.28 -11.75
C THR A 89 9.06 -11.50 -13.02
N THR A 90 9.36 -12.08 -14.19
CA THR A 90 9.01 -11.48 -15.49
C THR A 90 7.51 -11.30 -15.73
N THR A 91 6.65 -11.95 -14.95
CA THR A 91 5.19 -11.95 -15.18
C THR A 91 4.35 -11.58 -13.97
N LYS A 92 4.98 -11.43 -12.80
CA LYS A 92 4.27 -11.28 -11.53
C LYS A 92 5.07 -10.45 -10.54
N VAL A 93 4.38 -9.55 -9.84
CA VAL A 93 4.87 -8.84 -8.67
C VAL A 93 4.01 -9.21 -7.46
N THR A 94 4.64 -9.44 -6.32
CA THR A 94 3.95 -9.71 -5.05
C THR A 94 4.52 -8.84 -3.95
N VAL A 95 3.62 -8.36 -3.09
CA VAL A 95 3.95 -7.64 -1.86
C VAL A 95 3.25 -8.35 -0.72
N VAL A 96 4.01 -8.91 0.23
CA VAL A 96 3.45 -9.71 1.32
C VAL A 96 4.15 -9.38 2.61
N GLY A 97 3.38 -9.11 3.66
CA GLY A 97 3.91 -8.84 4.99
C GLY A 97 2.90 -8.18 5.90
N PHE A 98 3.40 -7.41 6.86
CA PHE A 98 2.57 -6.68 7.80
C PHE A 98 3.18 -5.35 8.23
N ILE A 99 2.32 -4.47 8.73
CA ILE A 99 2.67 -3.25 9.49
C ILE A 99 1.89 -3.29 10.81
N THR A 100 2.48 -2.77 11.89
CA THR A 100 1.85 -2.62 13.19
C THR A 100 2.25 -1.30 13.86
N ASP A 101 1.38 -0.76 14.69
CA ASP A 101 1.68 0.33 15.63
C ASP A 101 2.10 -0.17 17.02
N GLY A 102 2.27 -1.49 17.18
CA GLY A 102 2.52 -2.18 18.45
C GLY A 102 1.25 -2.66 19.17
N VAL A 103 0.07 -2.26 18.71
CA VAL A 103 -1.25 -2.65 19.25
C VAL A 103 -2.10 -3.33 18.17
N HIS A 104 -2.30 -2.65 17.04
CA HIS A 104 -3.02 -3.14 15.88
C HIS A 104 -2.04 -3.62 14.82
N ARG A 105 -2.39 -4.70 14.13
CA ARG A 105 -1.59 -5.27 13.04
C ARG A 105 -2.45 -5.33 11.79
N LEU A 106 -1.90 -4.78 10.71
CA LEU A 106 -2.41 -4.88 9.37
C LEU A 106 -1.54 -5.88 8.60
N ASP A 107 -2.10 -7.03 8.28
CA ASP A 107 -1.50 -7.99 7.36
C ASP A 107 -1.92 -7.66 5.92
N PHE A 108 -1.01 -7.85 4.97
CA PHE A 108 -1.29 -7.56 3.56
C PHE A 108 -0.70 -8.57 2.60
N ASN A 109 -1.43 -8.78 1.50
CA ASN A 109 -1.01 -9.58 0.37
C ASN A 109 -1.53 -8.96 -0.92
N CYS A 110 -0.61 -8.44 -1.70
CA CYS A 110 -0.89 -7.82 -2.98
C CYS A 110 -0.19 -8.59 -4.09
N THR A 111 -0.87 -8.81 -5.20
CA THR A 111 -0.34 -9.47 -6.38
C THR A 111 -0.74 -8.69 -7.63
N LEU A 112 0.24 -8.36 -8.45
CA LEU A 112 0.04 -7.94 -9.84
C LEU A 112 0.50 -9.08 -10.75
N SER A 113 -0.37 -9.60 -11.59
CA SER A 113 -0.08 -10.70 -12.51
C SER A 113 -0.79 -10.49 -13.84
N GLY A 114 -0.03 -10.30 -14.91
CA GLY A 114 -0.59 -9.88 -16.19
C GLY A 114 -1.32 -8.54 -16.05
N ASN A 115 -2.61 -8.52 -16.35
CA ASN A 115 -3.48 -7.35 -16.24
C ASN A 115 -4.37 -7.35 -14.99
N VAL A 116 -4.10 -8.23 -14.02
CA VAL A 116 -4.89 -8.37 -12.80
C VAL A 116 -4.07 -7.91 -11.60
N LEU A 117 -4.65 -6.99 -10.84
CA LEU A 117 -4.18 -6.58 -9.52
C LEU A 117 -5.15 -7.12 -8.47
N ASP A 118 -4.65 -7.82 -7.46
CA ASP A 118 -5.42 -8.30 -6.30
C ASP A 118 -4.70 -7.85 -5.03
N ILE A 119 -5.36 -7.00 -4.25
CA ILE A 119 -4.85 -6.43 -3.00
C ILE A 119 -5.74 -6.92 -1.87
N ARG A 120 -5.13 -7.36 -0.77
CA ARG A 120 -5.81 -7.76 0.46
C ARG A 120 -5.12 -7.14 1.65
N PHE A 121 -5.93 -6.59 2.54
CA PHE A 121 -5.57 -5.91 3.77
C PHE A 121 -6.47 -6.45 4.87
N ASP A 122 -5.87 -7.00 5.93
CA ASP A 122 -6.57 -7.68 7.01
C ASP A 122 -6.11 -7.11 8.35
N MET A 123 -7.04 -6.50 9.10
CA MET A 123 -6.83 -6.02 10.46
C MET A 123 -7.54 -6.96 11.42
N ASN A 124 -6.84 -8.02 11.81
CA ASN A 124 -7.43 -9.13 12.56
C ASN A 124 -8.01 -8.69 13.93
N ALA A 125 -7.40 -7.71 14.59
CA ALA A 125 -7.86 -7.21 15.89
C ALA A 125 -9.23 -6.53 15.81
N ASP A 126 -9.55 -5.94 14.65
CA ASP A 126 -10.76 -5.15 14.43
C ASP A 126 -11.82 -5.89 13.59
N ASP A 127 -11.57 -7.17 13.25
CA ASP A 127 -12.42 -7.98 12.35
C ASP A 127 -12.74 -7.23 11.04
N ALA A 128 -11.72 -6.52 10.53
CA ALA A 128 -11.82 -5.66 9.36
C ALA A 128 -11.00 -6.24 8.21
N HIS A 129 -11.67 -6.46 7.07
CA HIS A 129 -11.10 -7.10 5.90
C HIS A 129 -11.39 -6.29 4.65
N VAL A 130 -10.33 -5.93 3.93
CA VAL A 130 -10.41 -5.18 2.68
C VAL A 130 -9.81 -6.01 1.57
N ARG A 131 -10.53 -6.09 0.45
CA ARG A 131 -10.03 -6.66 -0.78
C ARG A 131 -10.36 -5.75 -1.95
N LEU A 132 -9.38 -5.51 -2.80
CA LEU A 132 -9.54 -4.84 -4.07
C LEU A 132 -8.97 -5.72 -5.17
N ALA A 133 -9.82 -6.17 -6.08
CA ALA A 133 -9.39 -6.78 -7.33
C ALA A 133 -9.70 -5.83 -8.49
N ILE A 134 -8.70 -5.57 -9.32
CA ILE A 134 -8.81 -4.77 -10.54
C ILE A 134 -8.33 -5.63 -11.72
N THR A 135 -9.13 -5.68 -12.78
CA THR A 135 -8.69 -6.21 -14.07
C THR A 135 -8.62 -5.07 -15.07
N ALA A 136 -7.44 -4.80 -15.60
CA ALA A 136 -7.21 -3.76 -16.60
C ALA A 136 -7.34 -4.32 -18.02
N SER A 137 -7.88 -3.54 -18.95
CA SER A 137 -7.85 -3.81 -20.37
C SER A 137 -7.42 -2.55 -21.10
N VAL A 138 -6.45 -2.66 -22.01
CA VAL A 138 -5.89 -1.52 -22.74
C VAL A 138 -6.24 -1.71 -24.22
N PRO A 139 -7.45 -1.30 -24.65
CA PRO A 139 -7.88 -1.48 -26.04
C PRO A 139 -7.04 -0.63 -27.03
N ASP A 140 -6.52 0.51 -26.59
CA ASP A 140 -5.64 1.38 -27.36
C ASP A 140 -4.71 2.20 -26.44
N ALA A 141 -3.82 2.98 -27.05
CA ALA A 141 -2.80 3.73 -26.32
C ALA A 141 -3.33 4.86 -25.41
N ASN A 142 -4.59 5.27 -25.58
CA ASN A 142 -5.20 6.40 -24.85
C ASN A 142 -6.33 5.96 -23.92
N THR A 143 -6.66 4.67 -23.89
CA THR A 143 -7.82 4.16 -23.18
C THR A 143 -7.42 2.96 -22.34
N THR A 144 -7.73 3.01 -21.04
CA THR A 144 -7.66 1.86 -20.13
C THR A 144 -9.03 1.63 -19.51
N ILE A 145 -9.49 0.38 -19.51
CA ILE A 145 -10.73 -0.04 -18.87
C ILE A 145 -10.39 -0.82 -17.61
N LEU A 146 -10.92 -0.39 -16.48
CA LEU A 146 -10.73 -1.00 -15.18
C LEU A 146 -12.02 -1.67 -14.73
N ALA A 147 -12.03 -2.99 -14.63
CA ALA A 147 -13.08 -3.72 -13.93
C ALA A 147 -12.74 -3.77 -12.44
N ILE A 148 -13.55 -3.11 -11.63
CA ILE A 148 -13.37 -2.96 -10.18
C ILE A 148 -14.21 -4.01 -9.44
N ASP A 149 -13.59 -4.72 -8.50
CA ASP A 149 -14.25 -5.58 -7.51
C ASP A 149 -13.65 -5.30 -6.13
N PHE A 150 -14.24 -4.35 -5.43
CA PHE A 150 -13.87 -3.97 -4.07
C PHE A 150 -14.82 -4.59 -3.06
N ARG A 151 -14.26 -5.00 -1.93
CA ARG A 151 -14.99 -5.52 -0.77
C ARG A 151 -14.37 -4.98 0.51
N LEU A 152 -15.20 -4.38 1.35
CA LEU A 152 -14.91 -4.06 2.74
C LEU A 152 -15.85 -4.90 3.61
N GLN A 153 -15.29 -5.60 4.60
CA GLN A 153 -16.06 -6.25 5.65
C GLN A 153 -15.60 -5.70 7.00
N PHE A 154 -16.56 -5.41 7.86
CA PHE A 154 -16.33 -5.07 9.25
C PHE A 154 -17.31 -5.87 10.11
N GLY A 155 -16.80 -6.79 10.91
CA GLY A 155 -17.65 -7.76 11.59
C GLY A 155 -18.48 -8.59 10.60
N THR A 156 -19.80 -8.57 10.75
CA THR A 156 -20.74 -9.25 9.83
C THR A 156 -21.18 -8.38 8.65
N GLU A 157 -20.91 -7.07 8.67
CA GLU A 157 -21.33 -6.17 7.61
C GLU A 157 -20.37 -6.23 6.44
N VAL A 158 -20.92 -6.30 5.23
CA VAL A 158 -20.15 -6.40 3.99
C VAL A 158 -20.61 -5.33 3.02
N VAL A 159 -19.69 -4.44 2.65
CA VAL A 159 -19.84 -3.49 1.56
C VAL A 159 -19.08 -3.99 0.35
N THR A 160 -19.70 -4.01 -0.82
CA THR A 160 -19.01 -4.29 -2.09
C THR A 160 -19.23 -3.17 -3.08
N VAL A 161 -18.19 -2.80 -3.81
CA VAL A 161 -18.26 -1.85 -4.93
C VAL A 161 -17.78 -2.56 -6.17
N LYS A 162 -18.66 -2.68 -7.17
CA LYS A 162 -18.34 -3.37 -8.42
C LYS A 162 -18.76 -2.56 -9.62
N GLY A 163 -17.97 -2.58 -10.68
CA GLY A 163 -18.33 -1.96 -11.94
C GLY A 163 -17.13 -1.76 -12.85
N THR A 164 -17.30 -0.88 -13.83
CA THR A 164 -16.28 -0.62 -14.83
C THR A 164 -16.05 0.87 -14.94
N LEU A 165 -14.79 1.25 -14.92
CA LEU A 165 -14.31 2.60 -15.20
C LEU A 165 -13.50 2.58 -16.49
N THR A 166 -13.62 3.65 -17.26
CA THR A 166 -12.83 3.92 -18.44
C THR A 166 -11.97 5.14 -18.14
N GLU A 167 -10.67 4.93 -18.15
CA GLU A 167 -9.62 5.92 -18.00
C GLU A 167 -9.16 6.36 -19.39
N THR A 168 -9.26 7.66 -19.66
CA THR A 168 -8.65 8.29 -20.83
C THR A 168 -7.77 9.44 -20.36
N THR A 169 -8.05 10.69 -20.76
CA THR A 169 -7.55 11.87 -20.06
C THR A 169 -8.32 12.16 -18.78
N THR A 170 -9.54 11.62 -18.68
CA THR A 170 -10.43 11.68 -17.52
C THR A 170 -11.02 10.30 -17.27
N THR A 171 -11.56 10.09 -16.07
CA THR A 171 -12.27 8.89 -15.66
C THR A 171 -13.76 9.02 -15.96
N SER A 172 -14.37 7.97 -16.50
CA SER A 172 -15.83 7.87 -16.61
C SER A 172 -16.31 6.42 -16.46
N GLY A 173 -17.50 6.21 -15.93
CA GLY A 173 -18.02 4.85 -15.76
C GLY A 173 -19.09 4.74 -14.70
N ASN A 174 -19.42 3.50 -14.33
CA ASN A 174 -20.43 3.23 -13.31
C ASN A 174 -19.94 2.16 -12.34
N LEU A 175 -20.20 2.41 -11.05
CA LEU A 175 -19.98 1.45 -9.97
C LEU A 175 -21.30 1.24 -9.24
N THR A 176 -21.51 0.03 -8.71
CA THR A 176 -22.64 -0.30 -7.84
C THR A 176 -22.13 -0.61 -6.45
N VAL A 177 -22.60 0.16 -5.48
CA VAL A 177 -22.38 -0.08 -4.05
C VAL A 177 -23.48 -1.01 -3.54
N ARG A 178 -23.09 -2.12 -2.92
CA ARG A 178 -24.00 -3.03 -2.23
C ARG A 178 -23.62 -3.13 -0.76
N VAL A 179 -24.64 -3.17 0.10
CA VAL A 179 -24.50 -3.43 1.53
C VAL A 179 -25.22 -4.74 1.82
N ASN A 180 -24.50 -5.71 2.38
CA ASN A 180 -24.99 -7.06 2.67
C ASN A 180 -25.68 -7.73 1.46
N GLY A 181 -25.18 -7.44 0.25
CA GLY A 181 -25.70 -7.96 -1.03
C GLY A 181 -26.83 -7.14 -1.67
N GLY A 182 -27.51 -6.27 -0.92
CA GLY A 182 -28.54 -5.36 -1.44
C GLY A 182 -27.92 -4.15 -2.15
N VAL A 183 -28.51 -3.71 -3.26
CA VAL A 183 -28.05 -2.49 -3.96
C VAL A 183 -28.39 -1.27 -3.11
N TYR A 184 -27.35 -0.57 -2.67
CA TYR A 184 -27.47 0.62 -1.83
C TYR A 184 -27.46 1.90 -2.66
N ALA A 185 -26.50 1.99 -3.59
CA ALA A 185 -26.37 3.14 -4.48
C ALA A 185 -25.67 2.76 -5.78
N THR A 186 -25.88 3.57 -6.81
CA THR A 186 -25.08 3.60 -8.03
C THR A 186 -24.21 4.86 -8.01
N VAL A 187 -22.92 4.69 -8.29
CA VAL A 187 -22.00 5.80 -8.53
C VAL A 187 -21.83 5.94 -10.04
N THR A 188 -22.13 7.11 -10.57
CA THR A 188 -21.84 7.47 -11.96
C THR A 188 -20.72 8.49 -11.96
N ILE A 189 -19.63 8.17 -12.64
CA ILE A 189 -18.48 9.05 -12.82
C ILE A 189 -18.52 9.58 -14.25
N THR A 190 -18.41 10.89 -14.40
CA THR A 190 -18.32 11.58 -15.69
C THR A 190 -17.26 12.66 -15.57
N ASP A 191 -16.21 12.56 -16.38
CA ASP A 191 -15.05 13.46 -16.36
C ASP A 191 -14.51 13.72 -14.95
N ASP A 192 -14.17 12.64 -14.24
CA ASP A 192 -13.66 12.63 -12.85
C ASP A 192 -14.65 13.11 -11.78
N VAL A 193 -15.88 13.48 -12.16
CA VAL A 193 -16.92 13.92 -11.21
C VAL A 193 -17.85 12.76 -10.89
N ALA A 194 -17.86 12.35 -9.61
CA ALA A 194 -18.76 11.33 -9.10
C ALA A 194 -20.14 11.92 -8.72
N SER A 195 -21.20 11.19 -9.05
CA SER A 195 -22.57 11.44 -8.62
C SER A 195 -23.20 10.15 -8.11
N PHE A 196 -24.13 10.26 -7.15
CA PHE A 196 -24.70 9.11 -6.45
C PHE A 196 -26.22 9.09 -6.62
N ALA A 197 -26.76 7.92 -6.97
CA ALA A 197 -28.19 7.66 -7.02
C ALA A 197 -28.55 6.53 -6.04
N PRO A 198 -29.65 6.66 -5.27
CA PRO A 198 -30.08 5.61 -4.36
C PRO A 198 -30.46 4.32 -5.10
N GLY A 199 -30.32 3.19 -4.41
CA GLY A 199 -30.97 1.95 -4.77
C GLY A 199 -32.50 2.09 -4.78
N ALA A 200 -33.19 1.19 -5.49
CA ALA A 200 -34.64 1.27 -5.64
C ALA A 200 -35.36 1.25 -4.28
N GLY A 201 -36.21 2.25 -4.03
CA GLY A 201 -36.96 2.37 -2.77
C GLY A 201 -36.16 2.94 -1.60
N LEU A 202 -34.93 3.40 -1.84
CA LEU A 202 -34.11 4.09 -0.84
C LEU A 202 -34.09 5.60 -1.11
N GLU A 203 -33.83 6.36 -0.06
CA GLU A 203 -33.46 7.78 -0.13
C GLU A 203 -32.08 7.93 0.51
N LEU A 204 -31.22 8.78 -0.07
CA LEU A 204 -29.90 9.08 0.50
C LEU A 204 -30.01 10.32 1.39
N THR A 205 -29.57 10.17 2.64
CA THR A 205 -29.38 11.26 3.60
C THR A 205 -28.02 11.94 3.39
N ALA A 206 -27.76 13.04 4.12
CA ALA A 206 -26.45 13.69 4.10
C ALA A 206 -25.32 12.74 4.57
N ASP A 207 -25.58 11.94 5.61
CA ASP A 207 -24.62 10.97 6.14
C ASP A 207 -24.33 9.87 5.12
N ASP A 208 -25.33 9.48 4.32
CA ASP A 208 -25.14 8.51 3.23
C ASP A 208 -24.22 9.05 2.15
N PHE A 209 -24.35 10.32 1.77
CA PHE A 209 -23.42 10.93 0.82
C PHE A 209 -22.00 10.98 1.39
N THR A 210 -21.83 11.29 2.67
CA THR A 210 -20.51 11.25 3.32
C THR A 210 -19.91 9.85 3.29
N ALA A 211 -20.69 8.82 3.65
CA ALA A 211 -20.25 7.43 3.62
C ALA A 211 -19.92 6.94 2.21
N LEU A 212 -20.74 7.28 1.21
CA LEU A 212 -20.52 6.91 -0.19
C LEU A 212 -19.27 7.55 -0.78
N ASN A 213 -18.98 8.82 -0.45
CA ASN A 213 -17.72 9.45 -0.81
C ASN A 213 -16.53 8.74 -0.15
N ALA A 214 -16.61 8.42 1.14
CA ALA A 214 -15.54 7.69 1.82
C ALA A 214 -15.30 6.29 1.22
N ILE A 215 -16.37 5.58 0.82
CA ILE A 215 -16.26 4.29 0.12
C ILE A 215 -15.60 4.46 -1.25
N TYR A 216 -15.98 5.50 -2.00
CA TYR A 216 -15.37 5.81 -3.30
C TYR A 216 -13.87 6.12 -3.16
N ASP A 217 -13.51 6.98 -2.20
CA ASP A 217 -12.12 7.32 -1.90
C ASP A 217 -11.32 6.08 -1.43
N ALA A 218 -11.94 5.18 -0.66
CA ALA A 218 -11.29 3.96 -0.19
C ALA A 218 -10.89 3.01 -1.33
N VAL A 219 -11.70 2.90 -2.40
CA VAL A 219 -11.38 2.06 -3.57
C VAL A 219 -10.03 2.46 -4.17
N PHE A 220 -9.81 3.77 -4.39
CA PHE A 220 -8.56 4.27 -4.96
C PHE A 220 -7.45 4.41 -3.91
N GLY A 221 -7.80 4.71 -2.66
CA GLY A 221 -6.86 4.77 -1.55
C GLY A 221 -6.11 3.45 -1.38
N VAL A 222 -6.79 2.31 -1.43
CA VAL A 222 -6.17 0.98 -1.36
C VAL A 222 -5.17 0.75 -2.49
N LEU A 223 -5.51 1.18 -3.71
CA LEU A 223 -4.61 1.10 -4.87
C LEU A 223 -3.35 1.93 -4.63
N PHE A 224 -3.47 3.18 -4.18
CA PHE A 224 -2.30 4.02 -3.90
C PHE A 224 -1.43 3.48 -2.77
N ARG A 225 -2.02 2.89 -1.71
CA ARG A 225 -1.25 2.23 -0.65
C ARG A 225 -0.42 1.04 -1.15
N PHE A 226 -0.93 0.29 -2.13
CA PHE A 226 -0.12 -0.75 -2.77
C PHE A 226 1.11 -0.15 -3.47
N PHE A 227 0.95 0.95 -4.19
CA PHE A 227 2.10 1.63 -4.83
C PHE A 227 3.09 2.21 -3.82
N ASP A 228 2.61 2.75 -2.69
CA ASP A 228 3.47 3.21 -1.59
C ASP A 228 4.34 2.05 -1.06
N LEU A 229 3.75 0.85 -0.88
CA LEU A 229 4.48 -0.34 -0.43
C LEU A 229 5.51 -0.83 -1.45
N LEU A 230 5.24 -0.64 -2.75
CA LEU A 230 6.17 -0.94 -3.83
C LEU A 230 7.30 0.06 -3.96
N ALA A 231 7.13 1.31 -3.51
CA ALA A 231 8.06 2.40 -3.75
C ALA A 231 9.53 2.07 -3.42
N PRO A 232 9.86 1.40 -2.30
CA PRO A 232 11.25 1.04 -1.99
C PRO A 232 11.89 0.07 -3.00
N ALA A 233 11.08 -0.69 -3.73
CA ALA A 233 11.51 -1.69 -4.70
C ALA A 233 11.51 -1.18 -6.15
N LEU A 234 10.89 -0.03 -6.45
CA LEU A 234 10.75 0.45 -7.85
C LEU A 234 12.11 0.60 -8.56
N GLY A 235 13.17 1.01 -7.85
CA GLY A 235 14.53 1.09 -8.41
C GLY A 235 15.24 -0.27 -8.59
N LEU A 236 14.70 -1.35 -8.02
CA LEU A 236 15.26 -2.71 -8.09
C LEU A 236 14.51 -3.61 -9.09
N LEU A 237 13.29 -3.23 -9.47
CA LEU A 237 12.43 -4.04 -10.34
C LEU A 237 12.59 -3.73 -11.84
N GLY A 238 13.41 -2.73 -12.19
CA GLY A 238 13.71 -2.36 -13.59
C GLY A 238 12.73 -1.34 -14.16
#